data_AF-A0A9P0HCG9-F1
#
_entry.id   AF-A0A9P0HCG9-F1
#
_cell.length_a   1.000
_cell.length_b   1.000
_cell.length_c   1.000
_cell.angle_alpha   90.00
_cell.angle_beta   90.00
_cell.angle_gamma   90.00
#
_symmetry.space_group_name_H-M   'P 1'
#
loop_
_entity.id
_entity.type
_entity.pdbx_description
1 polymer ?
#
loop_
_entity_poly.entity_id
_entity_poly.type
_entity_poly.pdbx_seq_one_letter_code
_entity_poly.pdbx_strand_id
1 'polypeptide(L)'
;MEVLYNSCRGGLKTITLDAVCKKIIDNDNEIADEDITVLYQIFDQTLFKALDLIDKECIELLTIANTDRTYFSVQGSNGFYTIYPHINFCECPVFKANVKKNQVGVICKHVLACHLAFVLKKYKTRTTSELVYTQS
;
A
#
# COMPACT_ATOMS: atom_id res chain seq x y z
N MET A 1 -7.44 -1.19 15.27
CA MET A 1 -6.49 -1.43 14.17
C MET A 1 -6.66 -0.26 13.23
N GLU A 2 -5.77 0.73 13.33
CA GLU A 2 -5.92 1.98 12.58
C GLU A 2 -5.61 1.74 11.11
N VAL A 3 -6.51 2.21 10.24
CA VAL A 3 -6.32 2.20 8.79
C VAL A 3 -5.02 2.93 8.50
N LEU A 4 -4.20 2.37 7.60
CA LEU A 4 -2.88 2.96 7.27
C LEU A 4 -3.04 4.44 6.86
N TYR A 5 -4.17 4.82 6.25
CA TYR A 5 -4.39 6.16 5.73
C TYR A 5 -5.25 7.06 6.64
N ASN A 6 -4.84 8.32 6.81
CA ASN A 6 -5.69 9.37 7.38
C ASN A 6 -6.20 10.27 6.23
N SER A 7 -7.45 10.07 5.83
CA SER A 7 -8.05 10.45 4.54
C SER A 7 -8.37 11.94 4.35
N CYS A 8 -8.05 12.78 5.35
CA CYS A 8 -8.49 14.17 5.45
C CYS A 8 -8.08 15.09 4.27
N ARG A 9 -7.24 14.64 3.32
CA ARG A 9 -6.83 15.40 2.12
C ARG A 9 -6.75 14.58 0.82
N GLY A 10 -7.25 13.35 0.79
CA GLY A 10 -6.80 12.36 -0.19
C GLY A 10 -7.59 12.24 -1.53
N GLY A 11 -8.67 13.00 -1.73
CA GLY A 11 -9.47 12.92 -2.97
C GLY A 11 -10.19 11.59 -3.17
N LEU A 12 -10.83 11.39 -4.33
CA LEU A 12 -11.70 10.23 -4.58
C LEU A 12 -10.96 8.89 -4.41
N LYS A 13 -9.73 8.79 -4.91
CA LYS A 13 -8.95 7.54 -4.89
C LYS A 13 -8.72 7.02 -3.48
N THR A 14 -8.37 7.89 -2.54
CA THR A 14 -8.10 7.46 -1.15
C THR A 14 -9.40 7.15 -0.42
N ILE A 15 -10.45 7.95 -0.62
CA ILE A 15 -11.75 7.73 0.01
C ILE A 15 -12.30 6.36 -0.38
N THR A 16 -12.24 6.02 -1.67
CA THR A 16 -12.69 4.71 -2.15
C THR A 16 -11.81 3.59 -1.62
N LEU A 17 -10.48 3.76 -1.60
CA LEU A 17 -9.57 2.75 -1.06
C LEU A 17 -9.86 2.48 0.43
N ASP A 18 -10.04 3.52 1.24
CA ASP A 18 -10.33 3.37 2.67
C ASP A 18 -11.68 2.68 2.91
N ALA A 19 -12.70 3.03 2.12
CA ALA A 19 -14.01 2.38 2.20
C ALA A 19 -13.93 0.89 1.86
N VAL A 20 -13.21 0.52 0.80
CA VAL A 20 -13.03 -0.89 0.41
C VAL A 20 -12.18 -1.62 1.44
N CYS A 21 -11.08 -1.03 1.91
CA CYS A 21 -10.24 -1.62 2.96
C CYS A 21 -11.04 -1.91 4.24
N LYS A 22 -11.94 -1.00 4.64
CA LYS A 22 -12.84 -1.23 5.77
C LYS A 22 -13.79 -2.40 5.51
N LYS A 23 -14.41 -2.45 4.32
CA LYS A 23 -15.30 -3.56 3.95
C LYS A 23 -14.57 -4.92 3.96
N ILE A 24 -13.33 -4.98 3.47
CA ILE A 24 -12.50 -6.21 3.52
C ILE A 24 -12.24 -6.64 4.97
N ILE A 25 -11.95 -5.69 5.87
CA ILE A 25 -11.76 -6.00 7.30
C ILE A 25 -13.05 -6.55 7.91
N ASP A 26 -14.19 -5.96 7.58
CA ASP A 26 -15.51 -6.39 8.07
C ASP A 26 -15.95 -7.74 7.46
N ASN A 27 -15.31 -8.17 6.35
CA ASN A 27 -15.54 -9.43 5.65
C ASN A 27 -14.37 -10.41 5.87
N ASP A 28 -13.93 -10.58 7.11
CA ASP A 28 -12.91 -11.57 7.52
C ASP A 28 -11.58 -11.52 6.73
N ASN A 29 -11.19 -10.33 6.28
CA ASN A 29 -9.98 -10.10 5.48
C ASN A 29 -10.02 -10.78 4.09
N GLU A 30 -11.21 -11.03 3.56
CA GLU A 30 -11.43 -11.56 2.21
C GLU A 30 -11.94 -10.46 1.27
N ILE A 31 -11.38 -10.43 0.06
CA ILE A 31 -11.79 -9.50 -1.00
C ILE A 31 -12.88 -10.14 -1.87
N ALA A 32 -14.01 -9.44 -2.03
CA ALA A 32 -15.09 -9.89 -2.90
C ALA A 32 -14.91 -9.37 -4.34
N ASP A 33 -15.58 -10.00 -5.30
CA ASP A 33 -15.52 -9.62 -6.72
C ASP A 33 -16.04 -8.19 -6.96
N GLU A 34 -17.04 -7.75 -6.18
CA GLU A 34 -17.53 -6.38 -6.25
C GLU A 34 -16.46 -5.37 -5.79
N ASP A 35 -15.63 -5.74 -4.81
CA ASP A 35 -14.55 -4.89 -4.33
C ASP A 35 -13.46 -4.72 -5.38
N ILE A 36 -13.10 -5.83 -6.05
CA ILE A 36 -12.17 -5.82 -7.19
C ILE A 36 -12.72 -4.92 -8.30
N THR A 37 -14.01 -5.03 -8.61
CA THR A 37 -14.67 -4.22 -9.64
C THR A 37 -14.60 -2.73 -9.32
N VAL A 38 -14.94 -2.34 -8.09
CA VAL A 38 -14.88 -0.95 -7.62
C VAL A 38 -13.46 -0.42 -7.66
N LEU A 39 -12.48 -1.20 -7.16
CA LEU A 39 -11.08 -0.81 -7.19
C LEU A 39 -10.57 -0.66 -8.64
N TYR A 40 -10.97 -1.54 -9.56
CA TYR A 40 -10.55 -1.49 -10.96
C TYR A 40 -11.05 -0.23 -11.65
N GLN A 41 -12.29 0.19 -11.40
CA GLN A 41 -12.84 1.43 -11.97
C GLN A 41 -12.02 2.69 -11.56
N ILE A 42 -11.38 2.66 -10.39
CA ILE A 42 -10.64 3.81 -9.84
C ILE A 42 -9.14 3.75 -10.15
N PHE A 43 -8.55 2.56 -10.12
CA PHE A 43 -7.11 2.34 -10.22
C PHE A 43 -6.66 1.73 -11.56
N ASP A 44 -7.61 1.22 -12.35
CA ASP A 44 -7.38 0.58 -13.64
C ASP A 44 -6.27 -0.50 -13.52
N GLN A 45 -5.37 -0.59 -14.49
CA GLN A 45 -4.23 -1.53 -14.50
C GLN A 45 -3.29 -1.41 -13.28
N THR A 46 -3.39 -0.34 -12.49
CA THR A 46 -2.62 -0.21 -11.24
C THR A 46 -3.06 -1.24 -10.20
N LEU A 47 -4.35 -1.62 -10.19
CA LEU A 47 -4.88 -2.65 -9.29
C LEU A 47 -4.22 -3.99 -9.54
N PHE A 48 -4.24 -4.49 -10.77
CA PHE A 48 -3.66 -5.80 -11.08
C PHE A 48 -2.16 -5.85 -10.78
N LYS A 49 -1.44 -4.76 -11.07
CA LYS A 49 -0.02 -4.65 -10.71
C LYS A 49 0.22 -4.63 -9.20
N ALA A 50 -0.76 -4.19 -8.40
CA ALA A 50 -0.68 -4.22 -6.95
C ALA A 50 -1.00 -5.62 -6.43
N LEU A 51 -2.05 -6.28 -6.94
CA LEU A 51 -2.40 -7.66 -6.62
C LEU A 51 -1.25 -8.62 -6.97
N ASP A 52 -0.61 -8.44 -8.13
CA ASP A 52 0.59 -9.19 -8.53
C ASP A 52 1.72 -9.12 -7.49
N LEU A 53 1.91 -7.98 -6.81
CA LEU A 53 2.93 -7.84 -5.77
C LEU A 53 2.55 -8.60 -4.49
N ILE A 54 1.25 -8.69 -4.20
CA ILE A 54 0.72 -9.45 -3.07
C ILE A 54 0.87 -10.94 -3.34
N ASP A 55 0.42 -11.40 -4.51
CA ASP A 55 0.44 -12.81 -4.91
C ASP A 55 1.87 -13.37 -5.02
N LYS A 56 2.84 -12.52 -5.41
CA LYS A 56 4.27 -12.88 -5.44
C LYS A 56 4.99 -12.72 -4.10
N GLU A 57 4.26 -12.41 -3.03
CA GLU A 57 4.80 -12.18 -1.68
C GLU A 57 5.95 -11.15 -1.65
N CYS A 58 5.83 -10.08 -2.45
CA CYS A 58 6.85 -9.03 -2.57
C CYS A 58 6.80 -8.00 -1.44
N ILE A 59 5.97 -8.21 -0.40
CA ILE A 59 5.69 -7.23 0.64
C ILE A 59 6.12 -7.77 2.00
N GLU A 60 6.91 -6.99 2.72
CA GLU A 60 7.38 -7.29 4.07
C GLU A 60 7.12 -6.10 5.00
N LEU A 61 6.44 -6.33 6.12
CA LEU A 61 6.29 -5.40 7.23
C LEU A 61 7.50 -5.54 8.16
N LEU A 62 8.28 -4.47 8.25
CA LEU A 62 9.45 -4.36 9.10
C LEU A 62 9.10 -3.61 10.37
N THR A 63 9.43 -4.18 11.52
CA THR A 63 9.30 -3.55 12.84
C THR A 63 10.68 -3.30 13.43
N ILE A 64 10.94 -2.08 13.88
CA ILE A 64 12.22 -1.74 14.51
C ILE A 64 12.18 -2.16 15.97
N ALA A 65 13.09 -3.05 16.38
CA ALA A 65 13.18 -3.56 17.74
C ALA A 65 13.29 -2.44 18.76
N ASN A 66 12.67 -2.65 19.93
CA ASN A 66 12.60 -1.67 21.02
C ASN A 66 11.92 -0.35 20.65
N THR A 67 11.15 -0.32 19.55
CA THR A 67 10.30 0.80 19.16
C THR A 67 8.98 0.28 18.58
N ASP A 68 7.96 1.14 18.50
CA ASP A 68 6.70 0.84 17.82
C ASP A 68 6.69 1.26 16.34
N ARG A 69 7.89 1.54 15.77
CA ARG A 69 8.01 2.03 14.41
C ARG A 69 7.97 0.87 13.43
N THR A 70 7.07 0.97 12.46
CA THR A 70 6.91 -0.01 11.39
C THR A 70 6.89 0.64 10.01
N TYR A 71 7.36 -0.10 9.02
CA TYR A 71 7.29 0.30 7.61
C TYR A 71 7.22 -0.94 6.72
N PHE A 72 6.61 -0.79 5.55
CA PHE A 72 6.63 -1.83 4.53
C PHE A 72 7.84 -1.67 3.62
N SER A 73 8.53 -2.77 3.34
CA SER A 73 9.45 -2.92 2.22
C SER A 73 8.74 -3.68 1.11
N VAL A 74 8.64 -3.06 -0.07
CA VAL A 74 8.00 -3.65 -1.25
C VAL A 74 9.04 -3.88 -2.34
N GLN A 75 9.24 -5.13 -2.74
CA GLN A 75 10.08 -5.47 -3.88
C GLN A 75 9.33 -5.16 -5.18
N GLY A 76 9.71 -4.08 -5.86
CA GLY A 76 9.20 -3.76 -7.19
C GLY A 76 10.20 -4.12 -8.29
N SER A 77 9.83 -3.79 -9.52
CA SER A 77 10.61 -4.13 -10.72
C SER A 77 11.98 -3.45 -10.79
N ASN A 78 12.13 -2.28 -10.15
CA ASN A 78 13.35 -1.46 -10.23
C ASN A 78 14.06 -1.35 -8.87
N GLY A 79 13.73 -2.21 -7.91
CA GLY A 79 14.29 -2.15 -6.55
C GLY A 79 13.24 -2.21 -5.46
N PHE A 80 13.67 -1.91 -4.24
CA PHE A 80 12.83 -1.93 -3.05
C PHE A 80 12.26 -0.54 -2.77
N TYR A 81 11.01 -0.50 -2.31
CA TYR A 81 10.31 0.73 -1.96
C TYR A 81 9.88 0.68 -0.51
N THR A 82 10.28 1.69 0.25
CA THR A 82 9.85 1.88 1.64
C THR A 82 8.55 2.64 1.67
N ILE A 83 7.50 2.05 2.25
CA ILE A 83 6.18 2.66 2.41
C ILE A 83 5.87 2.73 3.91
N TYR A 84 5.66 3.93 4.42
CA TYR A 84 5.27 4.13 5.80
C TYR A 84 3.75 4.08 5.92
N PRO A 85 3.18 3.30 6.85
CA PRO A 85 1.74 3.17 7.10
C PRO A 85 0.98 4.48 6.94
N HIS A 86 1.38 5.51 7.69
CA HIS A 86 0.64 6.77 7.83
C HIS A 86 1.07 7.87 6.86
N ILE A 87 1.92 7.56 5.87
CA ILE A 87 2.46 8.54 4.93
C ILE A 87 2.17 8.07 3.50
N ASN A 88 1.36 8.84 2.78
CA ASN A 88 1.10 8.60 1.36
C ASN A 88 2.28 9.02 0.50
N PHE A 89 3.33 8.21 0.49
CA PHE A 89 4.53 8.51 -0.26
C PHE A 89 5.17 7.23 -0.79
N CYS A 90 5.66 7.32 -2.02
CA CYS A 90 6.51 6.31 -2.61
C CYS A 90 7.54 6.99 -3.50
N GLU A 91 8.78 6.51 -3.45
CA GLU A 91 9.86 7.07 -4.26
C GLU A 91 9.85 6.61 -5.72
N CYS A 92 8.89 5.77 -6.11
CA CYS A 92 8.84 5.21 -7.45
C CYS A 92 8.61 6.29 -8.52
N PRO A 93 9.15 6.09 -9.75
CA PRO A 93 9.03 7.07 -10.82
C PRO A 93 7.58 7.45 -11.15
N VAL A 94 6.66 6.49 -11.09
CA VAL A 94 5.22 6.71 -11.36
C VAL A 94 4.60 7.66 -10.34
N PHE A 95 4.88 7.45 -9.05
CA PHE A 95 4.38 8.32 -7.98
C PHE A 95 4.93 9.74 -8.14
N LYS A 96 6.25 9.87 -8.29
CA LYS A 96 6.93 11.16 -8.51
C LYS A 96 6.37 11.91 -9.72
N ALA A 97 6.12 11.22 -10.83
CA ALA A 97 5.57 11.83 -12.04
C ALA A 97 4.12 12.32 -11.84
N ASN A 98 3.27 11.56 -11.15
CA ASN A 98 1.89 11.95 -10.91
C ASN A 98 1.77 13.12 -9.92
N VAL A 99 2.63 13.16 -8.89
CA VAL A 99 2.71 14.32 -7.97
C VAL A 99 3.14 15.57 -8.73
N LYS A 100 4.16 15.48 -9.60
CA LYS A 100 4.60 16.61 -10.45
C LYS A 100 3.52 17.13 -11.39
N LYS A 101 2.56 16.28 -11.78
CA LYS A 101 1.39 16.66 -12.59
C LYS A 101 0.25 17.26 -11.75
N ASN A 102 0.46 17.52 -10.45
CA ASN A 102 -0.54 18.01 -9.50
C ASN A 102 -1.82 17.15 -9.48
N GLN A 103 -1.70 15.84 -9.68
CA GLN A 103 -2.83 14.94 -9.51
C GLN A 103 -3.18 14.83 -8.02
N VAL A 104 -4.47 14.92 -7.70
CA VAL A 104 -4.96 14.73 -6.33
C VAL A 104 -5.07 13.23 -6.04
N GLY A 105 -4.71 12.81 -4.83
CA GLY A 105 -4.87 11.42 -4.40
C GLY A 105 -3.98 10.43 -5.15
N VAL A 106 -2.72 10.80 -5.42
CA VAL A 106 -1.76 9.91 -6.11
C VAL A 106 -1.55 8.65 -5.28
N ILE A 107 -1.80 7.50 -5.91
CA ILE A 107 -1.52 6.17 -5.38
C ILE A 107 -0.84 5.39 -6.49
N CYS A 108 0.36 4.87 -6.24
CA CYS A 108 1.05 3.96 -7.15
C CYS A 108 0.75 2.51 -6.76
N LYS A 109 1.16 1.56 -7.62
CA LYS A 109 0.97 0.12 -7.34
C LYS A 109 1.57 -0.32 -6.00
N HIS A 110 2.69 0.25 -5.55
CA HIS A 110 3.33 -0.15 -4.29
C HIS A 110 2.52 0.30 -3.07
N VAL A 111 2.06 1.56 -3.07
CA VAL A 111 1.18 2.08 -2.01
C VAL A 111 -0.10 1.27 -1.98
N LEU A 112 -0.76 1.09 -3.13
CA LEU A 112 -1.99 0.29 -3.23
C LEU A 112 -1.79 -1.13 -2.71
N ALA A 113 -0.68 -1.77 -3.09
CA ALA A 113 -0.36 -3.13 -2.65
C ALA A 113 -0.16 -3.21 -1.13
N CYS A 114 0.52 -2.24 -0.50
CA CYS A 114 0.65 -2.21 0.95
C CYS A 114 -0.70 -2.11 1.67
N HIS A 115 -1.60 -1.23 1.18
CA HIS A 115 -2.93 -1.08 1.77
C HIS A 115 -3.75 -2.37 1.69
N LEU A 116 -3.81 -2.98 0.51
CA LEU A 116 -4.53 -4.22 0.30
C LEU A 116 -3.87 -5.39 1.05
N ALA A 117 -2.55 -5.54 0.97
CA ALA A 117 -1.82 -6.58 1.70
C ALA A 117 -2.09 -6.52 3.20
N PHE A 118 -2.09 -5.33 3.79
CA PHE A 118 -2.32 -5.14 5.21
C PHE A 118 -3.72 -5.62 5.62
N VAL A 119 -4.76 -5.19 4.90
CA VAL A 119 -6.14 -5.61 5.21
C VAL A 119 -6.44 -7.04 4.82
N LEU A 120 -5.69 -7.64 3.89
CA LEU A 120 -5.80 -9.05 3.53
C LEU A 120 -4.92 -9.95 4.41
N LYS A 121 -4.10 -9.37 5.31
CA LYS A 121 -3.07 -10.09 6.09
C LYS A 121 -2.10 -10.90 5.21
N LYS A 122 -1.82 -10.42 4.00
CA LYS A 122 -0.92 -11.05 3.01
C LYS A 122 0.40 -10.30 2.89
N TYR A 123 1.25 -10.43 3.90
CA TYR A 123 2.59 -9.85 3.94
C TYR A 123 3.50 -10.65 4.87
N LYS A 124 4.82 -10.59 4.63
CA LYS A 124 5.82 -11.15 5.54
C LYS A 124 6.08 -10.19 6.69
N THR A 125 6.51 -10.69 7.85
CA THR A 125 6.90 -9.85 9.00
C THR A 125 8.34 -10.09 9.39
N ARG A 126 9.10 -9.02 9.66
CA ARG A 126 10.48 -9.10 10.16
C ARG A 126 10.75 -8.03 11.20
N THR A 127 11.42 -8.40 12.29
CA THR A 127 11.92 -7.44 13.28
C THR A 127 13.41 -7.18 13.05
N THR A 128 13.85 -5.92 13.08
CA THR A 128 15.25 -5.51 12.89
C THR A 128 15.69 -4.57 14.00
N SER A 129 16.94 -4.68 14.46
CA SER A 129 17.51 -3.75 15.46
C SER A 129 17.89 -2.39 14.88
N GLU A 130 18.01 -2.29 13.55
CA GLU A 130 18.46 -1.09 12.85
C GLU A 130 17.50 -0.74 11.71
N LEU A 131 17.40 0.56 11.38
CA LEU A 131 16.71 1.03 10.19
C LEU A 131 17.45 0.52 8.94
N VAL A 132 16.85 -0.45 8.25
CA VAL A 132 17.38 -0.93 6.98
C VAL A 132 16.91 0.03 5.90
N TYR A 133 17.74 1.02 5.57
CA TYR A 133 17.55 1.82 4.36
C TYR A 133 17.87 0.93 3.16
N THR A 134 16.84 0.45 2.46
CA THR A 134 17.02 -0.19 1.16
C THR A 134 17.37 0.89 0.15
N GLN A 135 18.64 0.95 -0.27
CA GLN A 135 19.06 1.84 -1.36
C GLN A 135 18.37 1.39 -2.65
N SER A 136 17.62 2.30 -3.27
CA SER A 136 16.95 2.15 -4.56
C SER A 136 17.84 2.58 -5.72
#